data_AF-X6NJ24-F1
#
_entry.id   AF-X6NJ24-F1
#
_cell.length_a   1.000
_cell.length_b   1.000
_cell.length_c   1.000
_cell.angle_alpha   90.00
_cell.angle_beta   90.00
_cell.angle_gamma   90.00
#
_symmetry.space_group_name_H-M   'P 1'
#
loop_
_entity.id
_entity.type
_entity.pdbx_description
1 polymer ?
#
loop_
_entity_poly.entity_id
_entity_poly.type
_entity_poly.pdbx_seq_one_letter_code
_entity_poly.pdbx_strand_id
1 'polypeptide(L)'
;GGGEKKKEWSTHGTCWDKTPNAFFEQALQWHSAYDIPTILRNNNFQQEVKYSKTDIENALTKNMWGTQVQVTCSSGGEYIDQFLACFDWSGKPLNCPTPQSSVCGSTVILSS
;
A
#
# COMPACT_ATOMS: atom_id res chain seq x y z
N GLY A 1 -17.39 -7.83 14.55
CA GLY A 1 -16.06 -7.57 13.95
C GLY A 1 -15.14 -8.73 14.26
N GLY A 2 -14.54 -9.35 13.24
CA GLY A 2 -13.69 -10.55 13.39
C GLY A 2 -13.64 -11.45 12.15
N GLY A 3 -14.59 -11.28 11.21
CA GLY A 3 -14.63 -12.06 9.96
C GLY A 3 -13.44 -11.79 9.03
N GLU A 4 -13.08 -10.52 8.85
CA GLU A 4 -11.96 -10.12 7.97
C GLU A 4 -10.62 -10.66 8.49
N LYS A 5 -10.28 -10.45 9.77
CA LYS A 5 -9.05 -11.01 10.37
C LYS A 5 -8.97 -12.54 10.20
N LYS A 6 -10.08 -13.26 10.39
CA LYS A 6 -10.09 -14.72 10.16
C LYS A 6 -9.83 -15.07 8.71
N LYS A 7 -10.43 -14.34 7.76
CA LYS A 7 -10.23 -14.52 6.33
C LYS A 7 -8.78 -14.27 5.92
N GLU A 8 -8.21 -13.12 6.30
CA GLU A 8 -6.83 -12.74 6.01
C GLU A 8 -5.84 -13.77 6.57
N TRP A 9 -6.05 -14.23 7.80
CA TRP A 9 -5.23 -15.30 8.38
C TRP A 9 -5.35 -16.60 7.58
N SER A 10 -6.56 -17.09 7.33
CA SER A 10 -6.78 -18.37 6.65
C SER A 10 -6.33 -18.39 5.19
N THR A 11 -6.31 -17.23 4.52
CA THR A 11 -6.00 -17.13 3.08
C THR A 11 -4.53 -16.80 2.85
N HIS A 12 -3.95 -15.93 3.69
CA HIS A 12 -2.59 -15.41 3.50
C HIS A 12 -1.68 -15.74 4.68
N GLY A 13 -2.16 -15.57 5.91
CA GLY A 13 -1.35 -15.73 7.10
C GLY A 13 -0.84 -17.15 7.35
N THR A 14 -1.63 -18.18 7.06
CA THR A 14 -1.22 -19.58 7.23
C THR A 14 -0.07 -20.02 6.32
N CYS A 15 0.21 -19.27 5.26
CA CYS A 15 1.36 -19.49 4.39
C CYS A 15 2.66 -18.92 4.96
N TRP A 16 2.57 -18.09 6.01
CA TRP A 16 3.71 -17.59 6.75
C TRP A 16 3.94 -18.47 7.98
N ASP A 17 5.18 -18.92 8.19
CA ASP A 17 5.58 -19.73 9.35
C ASP A 17 5.65 -18.88 10.64
N LYS A 18 4.52 -18.31 11.04
CA LYS A 18 4.31 -17.46 12.22
C LYS A 18 2.96 -17.77 12.86
N THR A 19 2.75 -17.27 14.07
CA THR A 19 1.45 -17.34 14.73
C THR A 19 0.50 -16.26 14.19
N PRO A 20 -0.82 -16.42 14.34
CA PRO A 20 -1.77 -15.37 13.98
C PRO A 20 -1.47 -14.01 14.62
N ASN A 21 -1.03 -14.00 15.89
CA ASN A 21 -0.70 -12.76 16.58
C ASN A 21 0.50 -12.07 15.93
N ALA A 22 1.59 -12.82 15.66
CA ALA A 22 2.76 -12.26 15.00
C ALA A 22 2.44 -11.75 13.58
N PHE A 23 1.55 -12.42 12.84
CA PHE A 23 1.07 -11.97 11.53
C PHE A 23 0.45 -10.57 11.59
N PHE A 24 -0.51 -10.36 12.52
CA PHE A 24 -1.21 -9.09 12.63
C PHE A 24 -0.37 -8.00 13.31
N GLU A 25 0.48 -8.35 14.28
CA GLU A 25 1.43 -7.42 14.89
C GLU A 25 2.39 -6.86 13.86
N GLN A 26 2.93 -7.70 12.97
CA GLN A 26 3.81 -7.23 11.90
C GLN A 26 3.09 -6.28 10.94
N ALA A 27 1.87 -6.60 10.53
CA ALA A 27 1.06 -5.75 9.66
C ALA A 27 0.80 -4.37 10.30
N LEU A 28 0.50 -4.33 11.59
CA LEU A 28 0.32 -3.08 12.34
C LEU A 28 1.63 -2.28 12.47
N GLN A 29 2.75 -2.96 12.69
CA GLN A 29 4.06 -2.31 12.72
C GLN A 29 4.39 -1.64 11.38
N TRP A 30 4.17 -2.33 10.25
CA TRP A 30 4.36 -1.73 8.93
C TRP A 30 3.41 -0.58 8.66
N HIS A 31 2.12 -0.73 8.98
CA HIS A 31 1.14 0.35 8.83
C HIS A 31 1.52 1.59 9.64
N SER A 32 2.02 1.42 10.87
CA SER A 32 2.48 2.53 11.71
C SER A 32 3.80 3.14 11.24
N ALA A 33 4.72 2.34 10.69
CA ALA A 33 6.02 2.82 10.23
C ALA A 33 5.92 3.59 8.90
N TYR A 34 4.97 3.22 8.05
CA TYR A 34 4.75 3.82 6.73
C TYR A 34 3.32 4.35 6.61
N ASP A 35 3.00 5.36 7.40
CA ASP A 35 1.69 6.04 7.40
C ASP A 35 1.48 6.79 6.08
N ILE A 36 0.87 6.09 5.11
CA ILE A 36 0.58 6.60 3.77
C ILE A 36 -0.27 7.88 3.82
N PRO A 37 -1.38 7.96 4.59
CA PRO A 37 -2.13 9.22 4.75
C PRO A 37 -1.28 10.41 5.19
N THR A 38 -0.38 10.22 6.16
CA THR A 38 0.51 11.28 6.62
C THR A 38 1.54 11.66 5.56
N ILE A 39 2.12 10.69 4.85
CA ILE A 39 3.05 10.95 3.74
C ILE A 39 2.36 11.78 2.65
N LEU A 40 1.15 11.39 2.24
CA LEU A 40 0.38 12.09 1.21
C LEU A 40 0.12 13.55 1.62
N ARG A 41 -0.36 13.76 2.85
CA ARG A 41 -0.64 15.10 3.39
C ARG A 41 0.60 15.98 3.46
N ASN A 42 1.73 15.44 3.92
CA ASN A 42 3.00 16.17 4.01
C ASN A 42 3.57 16.55 2.64
N ASN A 43 3.14 15.88 1.58
CA ASN A 43 3.47 16.22 0.19
C ASN A 43 2.36 17.01 -0.51
N ASN A 44 1.41 17.58 0.24
CA ASN A 44 0.30 18.42 -0.23
C ASN A 44 -0.71 17.68 -1.14
N PHE A 45 -0.81 16.36 -1.00
CA PHE A 45 -1.89 15.61 -1.62
C PHE A 45 -3.15 15.64 -0.75
N GLN A 46 -4.27 16.00 -1.36
CA GLN A 46 -5.58 16.15 -0.72
C GLN A 46 -6.57 15.12 -1.27
N GLN A 47 -7.55 14.74 -0.45
CA GLN A 47 -8.63 13.86 -0.89
C GLN A 47 -9.51 14.55 -1.94
N GLU A 48 -10.12 13.76 -2.81
CA GLU A 48 -11.01 14.19 -3.89
C GLU A 48 -10.37 15.15 -4.91
N VAL A 49 -9.03 15.17 -4.97
CA VAL A 49 -8.25 15.94 -5.94
C VAL A 49 -7.53 14.99 -6.91
N LYS A 50 -7.47 15.41 -8.18
CA LYS A 50 -6.83 14.65 -9.26
C LYS A 50 -5.35 15.01 -9.38
N TYR A 51 -4.48 14.02 -9.34
CA TYR A 51 -3.02 14.17 -9.41
C TYR A 51 -2.41 13.25 -10.47
N SER A 52 -1.19 13.55 -10.88
CA SER A 52 -0.35 12.60 -11.62
C SER A 52 -0.12 11.35 -10.78
N LYS A 53 -0.38 10.17 -11.36
CA LYS A 53 -0.09 8.88 -10.71
C LYS A 53 1.40 8.80 -10.33
N THR A 54 2.26 9.23 -11.26
CA THR A 54 3.72 9.22 -11.07
C THR A 54 4.16 10.13 -9.93
N ASP A 55 3.49 11.27 -9.71
CA ASP A 55 3.86 12.19 -8.62
C ASP A 55 3.53 11.58 -7.25
N ILE A 56 2.39 10.88 -7.15
CA ILE A 56 2.02 10.11 -5.97
C ILE A 56 3.03 8.99 -5.72
N GLU A 57 3.32 8.18 -6.74
CA GLU A 57 4.29 7.08 -6.62
C GLU A 57 5.68 7.58 -6.21
N ASN A 58 6.14 8.71 -6.77
CA ASN A 58 7.42 9.32 -6.42
C ASN A 58 7.46 9.83 -4.97
N ALA A 59 6.39 10.48 -4.50
CA ALA A 59 6.31 10.96 -3.13
C ALA A 59 6.33 9.80 -2.11
N LEU A 60 5.61 8.73 -2.39
CA LEU A 60 5.61 7.53 -1.55
C LEU A 60 6.98 6.84 -1.56
N THR A 61 7.56 6.65 -2.75
CA THR A 61 8.88 6.01 -2.95
C THR A 61 9.98 6.75 -2.18
N LYS A 62 9.99 8.08 -2.21
CA LYS A 62 10.95 8.89 -1.45
C LYS A 62 10.84 8.67 0.06
N ASN A 63 9.63 8.46 0.57
CA ASN A 63 9.37 8.22 1.99
C ASN A 63 9.54 6.75 2.40
N MET A 64 9.70 5.83 1.44
CA MET A 64 10.01 4.41 1.67
C MET A 64 11.45 4.05 1.31
N TRP A 65 12.40 4.94 1.62
CA TRP A 65 13.85 4.78 1.37
C TRP A 65 14.21 4.45 -0.10
N GLY A 66 13.44 4.99 -1.05
CA GLY A 66 13.66 4.76 -2.48
C GLY A 66 13.08 3.45 -3.00
N THR A 67 12.31 2.73 -2.17
CA THR A 67 11.58 1.54 -2.60
C THR A 67 10.27 1.91 -3.27
N GLN A 68 10.03 1.38 -4.47
CA GLN A 68 8.84 1.69 -5.23
C GLN A 68 7.57 1.23 -4.52
N VAL A 69 6.65 2.16 -4.30
CA VAL A 69 5.25 1.87 -3.93
C VAL A 69 4.43 1.84 -5.21
N GLN A 70 3.67 0.76 -5.40
CA GLN A 70 2.78 0.64 -6.55
C GLN A 70 1.39 1.13 -6.16
N VAL A 71 0.76 1.88 -7.06
CA VAL A 71 -0.63 2.30 -6.92
C VAL A 71 -1.52 1.42 -7.78
N THR A 72 -2.58 0.87 -7.18
CA THR A 72 -3.67 0.25 -7.92
C THR A 72 -4.89 1.14 -7.95
N CYS A 73 -5.66 1.04 -9.03
CA CYS A 73 -6.84 1.86 -9.25
C CYS A 73 -8.12 1.03 -9.35
N SER A 74 -9.24 1.66 -9.05
CA SER A 74 -10.58 1.11 -9.19
C SER A 74 -10.89 0.73 -10.64
N SER A 75 -11.99 -0.01 -10.83
CA SER A 75 -12.51 -0.30 -12.17
C SER A 75 -12.83 1.02 -12.89
N GLY A 76 -12.14 1.28 -14.01
CA GLY A 76 -12.18 2.55 -14.74
C GLY A 76 -10.93 3.41 -14.60
N GLY A 77 -10.05 3.10 -13.64
CA GLY A 77 -8.70 3.65 -13.53
C GLY A 77 -8.61 5.08 -13.01
N GLU A 78 -9.72 5.66 -12.57
CA GLU A 78 -9.77 7.05 -12.12
C GLU A 78 -9.46 7.22 -10.63
N TYR A 79 -9.86 6.28 -9.78
CA TYR A 79 -9.68 6.40 -8.32
C TYR A 79 -8.61 5.44 -7.83
N ILE A 80 -7.79 5.88 -6.89
CA ILE A 80 -6.85 4.98 -6.19
C ILE A 80 -7.65 4.02 -5.32
N ASP A 81 -7.39 2.71 -5.47
CA ASP A 81 -7.99 1.66 -4.66
C ASP A 81 -7.03 1.20 -3.56
N GLN A 82 -5.76 0.93 -3.90
CA GLN A 82 -4.78 0.41 -2.95
C GLN A 82 -3.37 0.94 -3.22
N PHE A 83 -2.57 0.97 -2.15
CA PHE A 83 -1.12 1.14 -2.21
C PHE A 83 -0.46 -0.19 -1.87
N LEU A 84 0.43 -0.66 -2.75
CA LEU A 84 1.18 -1.89 -2.53
C LEU A 84 2.64 -1.56 -2.26
N ALA A 85 3.12 -2.00 -1.10
CA ALA A 85 4.53 -2.00 -0.72
C ALA A 85 4.99 -3.44 -0.42
N CYS A 86 6.24 -3.74 -0.76
CA CYS A 86 6.83 -5.05 -0.52
C CYS A 86 7.95 -4.97 0.52
N PHE A 87 8.06 -6.03 1.32
CA PHE A 87 9.03 -6.15 2.39
C PHE A 87 9.71 -7.51 2.31
N ASP A 88 10.99 -7.59 2.69
CA ASP A 88 11.62 -8.88 2.93
C ASP A 88 11.13 -9.51 4.23
N TRP A 89 11.56 -10.75 4.47
CA TRP A 89 11.29 -11.49 5.70
C TRP A 89 11.85 -10.84 6.98
N SER A 90 12.75 -9.86 6.85
CA SER A 90 13.26 -9.05 7.97
C SER A 90 12.48 -7.76 8.18
N GLY A 91 11.44 -7.50 7.37
CA GLY A 91 10.61 -6.31 7.43
C GLY A 91 11.21 -5.07 6.78
N LYS A 92 12.27 -5.22 5.96
CA LYS A 92 12.87 -4.10 5.21
C LYS A 92 12.14 -3.92 3.87
N PRO A 93 11.83 -2.67 3.47
CA PRO A 93 11.26 -2.38 2.16
C PRO A 93 12.14 -2.89 1.02
N LEU A 94 11.51 -3.45 -0.01
CA LEU A 94 12.12 -3.85 -1.27
C LEU A 94 11.18 -3.59 -2.45
N ASN A 95 11.76 -3.48 -3.65
CA ASN A 95 10.95 -3.30 -4.86
C ASN A 95 10.10 -4.54 -5.12
N CYS A 96 8.80 -4.35 -5.30
CA CYS A 96 7.89 -5.43 -5.61
C CYS A 96 8.29 -6.13 -6.93
N PRO A 97 8.38 -7.47 -6.97
CA PRO A 97 8.95 -8.22 -8.10
C PRO A 97 8.12 -8.12 -9.38
N THR A 98 6.81 -7.89 -9.27
CA THR A 98 5.92 -7.71 -10.41
C THR A 98 5.07 -6.46 -10.21
N PRO A 99 4.89 -5.62 -11.25
CA PRO A 99 3.84 -4.61 -11.26
C PRO A 99 2.49 -5.31 -11.14
N GLN A 100 1.68 -4.96 -10.14
CA GLN A 100 0.27 -5.34 -10.13
C GLN A 100 -0.40 -4.77 -11.37
N SER A 101 -1.05 -5.62 -12.16
CA SER A 101 -1.81 -5.17 -13.33
C SER A 101 -3.10 -4.49 -12.87
N SER A 102 -3.06 -3.18 -12.71
CA SER A 102 -4.26 -2.35 -12.66
C SER A 102 -4.16 -1.29 -13.75
N VAL A 103 -5.27 -1.06 -14.46
CA VAL A 103 -5.36 0.00 -15.44
C VAL A 103 -5.61 1.29 -14.67
N CYS A 104 -4.55 2.04 -14.39
CA CYS A 104 -4.65 3.39 -13.86
C CYS A 104 -4.56 4.40 -15.01
N GLY A 105 -5.31 5.49 -14.91
CA GLY A 105 -5.04 6.68 -15.72
C GLY A 105 -3.66 7.27 -15.42
N SER A 106 -3.15 8.10 -16.32
CA SER A 106 -1.96 8.92 -16.05
C SER A 106 -2.19 9.92 -14.90
N THR A 107 -3.46 10.24 -14.65
CA THR A 107 -3.92 11.00 -13.49
C THR A 107 -5.01 10.24 -12.76
N VAL A 108 -5.03 10.35 -11.43
CA VAL A 108 -5.89 9.60 -10.52
C VAL A 108 -6.40 10.49 -9.40
N ILE A 109 -7.56 10.14 -8.84
CA ILE A 109 -8.20 10.80 -7.71
C ILE A 109 -7.85 10.03 -6.44
N LEU A 110 -7.38 10.75 -5.42
CA LEU A 110 -7.23 10.22 -4.07
C LEU A 110 -8.61 10.18 -3.41
N SER A 111 -9.28 9.04 -3.45
CA SER A 111 -10.56 8.86 -2.75
C SER A 111 -10.37 8.85 -1.24
N SER A 112 -11.40 9.30 -0.53
CA SER A 112 -11.46 9.29 0.94
C SER A 112 -11.39 7.91 1.59
#